data_AF-A0A3R6DI04-F1
#
_entry.id   AF-A0A3R6DI04-F1
#
_cell.length_a   1.000
_cell.length_b   1.000
_cell.length_c   1.000
_cell.angle_alpha   90.00
_cell.angle_beta   90.00
_cell.angle_gamma   90.00
#
_symmetry.space_group_name_H-M   'P 1'
#
loop_
_entity.id
_entity.type
_entity.pdbx_description
1 polymer ?
#
loop_
_entity_poly.entity_id
_entity_poly.type
_entity_poly.pdbx_seq_one_letter_code
_entity_poly.pdbx_strand_id
1 'polypeptide(L)'
;MESNILEILNIPNISSQRHYWIIRTNSGDYYDDFILHQYISIAWDYVTLNILNNQTEEAIKRLIEVYENSSSTNPDDEDDDDDDGSAKGKITAIYNKITRFVFEIQKGDIILIPSKNSDKITIAEVIGDAYETQNYVEDYLKNDPETEIRPCPYQKRRRIKSLKTISKSEMDIYLAKGFNSQHALSNMDEYSSFIDRTIYSIYSKGDKLHTTMHAGHPNGLTLKELVELSTSLDESAKFLAEQCGIPYDPSDIEVKLNIHSPGIIELIGCIAVSGVVLSLLMFSLNNLINGGKLSISLKNDSETGNIDFAVNSESDGIKGHQEKAEKLELKKKTELLQMMNDLDIKSPEIISSILNGEKVTPTMIADAQSHQKLSSEAEDVVE
;
A
#
# COMPACT_ATOMS: atom_id res chain seq x y z
N MET A 1 20.65 7.22 -23.29
CA MET A 1 19.47 8.10 -23.24
C MET A 1 18.45 7.56 -22.24
N GLU A 2 18.11 6.26 -22.28
CA GLU A 2 17.13 5.59 -21.40
C GLU A 2 17.43 5.66 -19.89
N SER A 3 18.68 5.44 -19.47
CA SER A 3 19.03 5.39 -18.03
C SER A 3 18.93 6.75 -17.33
N ASN A 4 18.99 7.87 -18.07
CA ASN A 4 19.10 9.18 -17.46
C ASN A 4 17.74 9.70 -16.93
N ILE A 5 16.64 9.43 -17.64
CA ILE A 5 15.34 10.00 -17.26
C ILE A 5 14.69 9.29 -16.07
N LEU A 6 14.85 7.96 -15.98
CA LEU A 6 14.31 7.18 -14.86
C LEU A 6 15.00 7.58 -13.56
N GLU A 7 16.32 7.79 -13.60
CA GLU A 7 17.10 8.27 -12.45
C GLU A 7 16.74 9.72 -12.09
N ILE A 8 16.64 10.63 -13.07
CA ILE A 8 16.29 12.03 -12.82
C ILE A 8 14.89 12.16 -12.19
N LEU A 9 13.91 11.41 -12.70
CA LEU A 9 12.53 11.45 -12.20
C LEU A 9 12.29 10.49 -11.02
N ASN A 10 13.34 9.80 -10.55
CA ASN A 10 13.30 8.84 -9.45
C ASN A 10 12.19 7.77 -9.64
N ILE A 11 12.05 7.28 -10.87
CA ILE A 11 11.05 6.27 -11.23
C ILE A 11 11.57 4.89 -10.79
N PRO A 12 10.82 4.14 -9.95
CA PRO A 12 11.26 2.84 -9.48
C PRO A 12 11.33 1.82 -10.63
N ASN A 13 12.45 1.09 -10.70
CA ASN A 13 12.60 -0.06 -11.58
C ASN A 13 12.24 -1.35 -10.84
N ILE A 14 11.20 -2.03 -11.33
CA ILE A 14 10.73 -3.30 -10.81
C ILE A 14 11.38 -4.42 -11.63
N SER A 15 12.12 -5.29 -10.94
CA SER A 15 12.73 -6.46 -11.55
C SER A 15 11.66 -7.38 -12.14
N SER A 16 11.88 -7.87 -13.36
CA SER A 16 11.03 -8.88 -13.99
C SER A 16 11.12 -10.26 -13.31
N GLN A 17 12.10 -10.46 -12.44
CA GLN A 17 12.30 -11.70 -11.67
C GLN A 17 11.70 -11.64 -10.26
N ARG A 18 11.09 -10.51 -9.88
CA ARG A 18 10.43 -10.35 -8.58
C ARG A 18 9.22 -11.27 -8.48
N HIS A 19 9.14 -12.05 -7.40
CA HIS A 19 7.98 -12.86 -7.08
C HIS A 19 7.07 -12.18 -6.04
N TYR A 20 5.82 -12.61 -6.03
CA TYR A 20 4.75 -12.05 -5.21
C TYR A 20 4.12 -13.19 -4.42
N TRP A 21 3.90 -12.94 -3.13
CA TRP A 21 3.38 -13.95 -2.20
C TRP A 21 2.33 -13.34 -1.29
N ILE A 22 1.39 -14.16 -0.84
CA ILE A 22 0.55 -13.85 0.31
C ILE A 22 1.02 -14.67 1.51
N ILE A 23 1.13 -14.04 2.68
CA ILE A 23 1.39 -14.74 3.95
C ILE A 23 0.33 -14.34 4.95
N ARG A 24 -0.48 -15.32 5.36
CA ARG A 24 -1.52 -15.10 6.37
C ARG A 24 -0.95 -15.12 7.78
N THR A 25 -1.59 -14.34 8.64
CA THR A 25 -1.15 -14.03 10.00
C THR A 25 -1.91 -14.83 11.04
N ASN A 26 -2.33 -16.06 10.70
CA ASN A 26 -3.22 -16.90 11.52
C ASN A 26 -4.50 -16.16 11.94
N SER A 27 -5.45 -16.02 11.02
CA SER A 27 -6.70 -15.26 11.24
C SER A 27 -6.54 -13.79 11.66
N GLY A 28 -5.36 -13.20 11.42
CA GLY A 28 -5.07 -11.82 11.77
C GLY A 28 -4.25 -11.64 13.05
N ASP A 29 -4.07 -12.70 13.82
CA ASP A 29 -3.54 -12.63 15.18
C ASP A 29 -2.10 -12.10 15.26
N TYR A 30 -1.27 -12.41 14.26
CA TYR A 30 0.14 -11.98 14.22
C TYR A 30 0.37 -10.74 13.35
N TYR A 31 -0.69 -10.12 12.82
CA TYR A 31 -0.56 -9.01 11.89
C TYR A 31 0.17 -7.83 12.52
N ASP A 32 -0.29 -7.35 13.68
CA ASP A 32 0.30 -6.16 14.31
C ASP A 32 1.76 -6.40 14.71
N ASP A 33 2.08 -7.61 15.19
CA ASP A 33 3.46 -7.99 15.52
C ASP A 33 4.38 -8.00 14.29
N PHE A 34 3.92 -8.56 13.17
CA PHE A 34 4.69 -8.58 11.91
C PHE A 34 4.96 -7.17 11.38
N ILE A 35 3.93 -6.31 11.39
CA ILE A 35 4.05 -4.96 10.84
C ILE A 35 4.86 -4.06 11.78
N LEU A 36 4.65 -4.14 13.10
CA LEU A 36 5.40 -3.32 14.05
C LEU A 36 6.89 -3.67 14.05
N HIS A 37 7.22 -4.96 14.01
CA HIS A 37 8.60 -5.45 14.11
C HIS A 37 9.24 -5.79 12.77
N GLN A 38 8.57 -5.48 11.66
CA GLN A 38 9.10 -5.60 10.29
C GLN A 38 9.64 -7.00 9.98
N TYR A 39 8.86 -8.03 10.33
CA TYR A 39 9.16 -9.40 9.98
C TYR A 39 7.91 -10.20 9.60
N ILE A 40 8.12 -11.35 8.97
CA ILE A 40 7.11 -12.38 8.73
C ILE A 40 7.66 -13.71 9.24
N SER A 41 6.78 -14.64 9.60
CA SER A 41 7.18 -15.98 10.05
C SER A 41 6.26 -17.06 9.50
N ILE A 42 6.69 -18.31 9.66
CA ILE A 42 5.92 -19.50 9.31
C ILE A 42 6.06 -20.56 10.42
N ALA A 43 5.01 -21.35 10.65
CA ALA A 43 4.93 -22.37 11.68
C ALA A 43 5.89 -23.57 11.47
N TRP A 44 5.63 -24.69 12.15
CA TRP A 44 6.39 -25.95 12.07
C TRP A 44 7.86 -25.82 12.50
N ASP A 45 8.11 -25.26 13.69
CA ASP A 45 9.46 -25.04 14.24
C ASP A 45 10.23 -26.33 14.57
N TYR A 46 9.55 -27.48 14.61
CA TYR A 46 10.21 -28.78 14.66
C TYR A 46 11.05 -29.07 13.40
N VAL A 47 10.74 -28.42 12.27
CA VAL A 47 11.60 -28.39 11.08
C VAL A 47 12.43 -27.12 11.11
N THR A 48 13.69 -27.24 11.56
CA THR A 48 14.63 -26.11 11.64
C THR A 48 15.33 -25.84 10.31
N LEU A 49 15.91 -24.66 10.14
CA LEU A 49 16.79 -24.32 9.02
C LEU A 49 17.95 -25.31 8.90
N ASN A 50 18.50 -25.78 10.03
CA ASN A 50 19.55 -26.79 10.02
C ASN A 50 19.05 -28.13 9.46
N ILE A 51 17.82 -28.54 9.76
CA ILE A 51 17.21 -29.75 9.20
C ILE A 51 16.99 -29.58 7.69
N LEU A 52 16.41 -28.45 7.27
CA LEU A 52 16.14 -28.16 5.86
C LEU A 52 17.39 -28.18 4.98
N ASN A 53 18.52 -27.70 5.49
CA ASN A 53 19.77 -27.62 4.74
C ASN A 53 20.58 -28.93 4.71
N ASN A 54 20.34 -29.86 5.65
CA ASN A 54 21.21 -31.02 5.84
C ASN A 54 20.51 -32.38 5.74
N GLN A 55 19.19 -32.42 5.63
CA GLN A 55 18.40 -33.66 5.55
C GLN A 55 17.75 -33.83 4.18
N THR A 56 17.44 -35.08 3.81
CA THR A 56 16.71 -35.35 2.57
C THR A 56 15.23 -35.01 2.73
N GLU A 57 14.55 -34.74 1.61
CA GLU A 57 13.11 -34.51 1.57
C GLU A 57 12.32 -35.61 2.28
N GLU A 58 12.67 -36.88 2.08
CA GLU A 58 11.99 -38.02 2.69
C GLU A 58 12.23 -38.11 4.20
N ALA A 59 13.38 -37.64 4.69
CA ALA A 59 13.62 -37.53 6.13
C ALA A 59 12.77 -36.43 6.76
N ILE A 60 12.65 -35.28 6.09
CA ILE A 60 11.85 -34.14 6.53
C ILE A 60 10.35 -34.48 6.52
N LYS A 61 9.86 -35.13 5.46
CA LYS A 61 8.46 -35.58 5.37
C LYS A 61 8.09 -36.58 6.45
N ARG A 62 9.00 -37.51 6.79
CA ARG A 62 8.80 -38.42 7.93
C ARG A 62 8.79 -37.70 9.27
N LEU A 63 9.61 -36.67 9.43
CA LEU A 63 9.60 -35.84 10.64
C LEU A 63 8.24 -35.14 10.79
N ILE A 64 7.75 -34.52 9.72
CA ILE A 64 6.41 -33.90 9.67
C ILE A 64 5.34 -34.93 10.04
N GLU A 65 5.35 -36.11 9.42
CA GLU A 65 4.40 -37.20 9.73
C GLU A 65 4.37 -37.56 11.22
N VAL A 66 5.53 -37.71 11.86
CA VAL A 66 5.63 -38.05 13.28
C VAL A 66 5.01 -36.94 14.15
N TYR A 67 5.35 -35.68 13.88
CA TYR A 67 4.84 -34.55 14.65
C TYR A 67 3.33 -34.36 14.46
N GLU A 68 2.84 -34.37 13.23
CA GLU A 68 1.41 -34.17 12.92
C GLU A 68 0.55 -35.31 13.49
N ASN A 69 0.99 -36.56 13.40
CA ASN A 69 0.25 -37.70 13.99
C ASN A 69 0.26 -37.68 15.53
N SER A 70 1.30 -37.11 16.14
CA SER A 70 1.41 -36.98 17.60
C SER A 70 0.64 -35.78 18.17
N SER A 71 0.31 -34.80 17.33
CA SER A 71 -0.23 -33.50 17.72
C SER A 71 -1.73 -33.35 17.43
N SER A 72 -2.50 -34.45 17.41
CA SER A 72 -3.95 -34.51 17.15
C SER A 72 -4.81 -33.65 18.11
N THR A 73 -4.68 -32.34 18.03
CA THR A 73 -5.51 -31.28 18.60
C THR A 73 -5.10 -29.97 17.90
N ASN A 74 -5.76 -29.63 16.80
CA ASN A 74 -6.17 -28.28 16.39
C ASN A 74 -6.93 -28.37 15.05
N PRO A 75 -8.27 -28.18 15.02
CA PRO A 75 -9.10 -28.31 13.81
C PRO A 75 -9.09 -27.10 12.87
N ASP A 76 -8.29 -26.06 13.14
CA ASP A 76 -8.44 -24.77 12.44
C ASP A 76 -7.67 -24.67 11.10
N ASP A 77 -7.02 -25.76 10.65
CA ASP A 77 -6.29 -25.84 9.37
C ASP A 77 -7.07 -26.65 8.30
N GLU A 78 -8.35 -26.96 8.53
CA GLU A 78 -9.21 -27.68 7.57
C GLU A 78 -9.85 -26.69 6.60
N ASP A 79 -9.17 -26.38 5.49
CA ASP A 79 -9.78 -25.97 4.21
C ASP A 79 -8.66 -25.79 3.14
N ASP A 80 -7.95 -26.88 2.82
CA ASP A 80 -6.97 -26.92 1.72
C ASP A 80 -7.55 -27.70 0.53
N ASP A 81 -7.89 -27.02 -0.58
CA ASP A 81 -8.38 -27.63 -1.84
C ASP A 81 -7.30 -28.49 -2.58
N ASP A 82 -6.05 -28.43 -2.13
CA ASP A 82 -4.92 -29.25 -2.63
C ASP A 82 -4.71 -30.54 -1.80
N ASP A 83 -5.46 -30.73 -0.71
CA ASP A 83 -5.44 -31.99 0.04
C ASP A 83 -6.39 -32.99 -0.62
N ASP A 84 -5.85 -34.11 -1.12
CA ASP A 84 -6.65 -35.28 -1.56
C ASP A 84 -7.36 -35.98 -0.37
N GLY A 85 -7.57 -35.26 0.75
CA GLY A 85 -8.05 -35.77 2.03
C GLY A 85 -7.15 -36.82 2.68
N SER A 86 -5.91 -36.98 2.18
CA SER A 86 -5.02 -38.05 2.60
C SER A 86 -3.89 -37.51 3.47
N ALA A 87 -3.51 -38.24 4.52
CA ALA A 87 -2.41 -37.84 5.40
C ALA A 87 -1.10 -37.51 4.63
N LYS A 88 -0.87 -38.16 3.49
CA LYS A 88 0.29 -37.89 2.61
C LYS A 88 0.19 -36.55 1.86
N GLY A 89 -1.02 -36.12 1.51
CA GLY A 89 -1.31 -34.82 0.92
C GLY A 89 -0.93 -33.70 1.88
N LYS A 90 -1.50 -33.72 3.09
CA LYS A 90 -1.15 -32.78 4.18
C LYS A 90 0.35 -32.68 4.47
N ILE A 91 1.06 -33.80 4.59
CA ILE A 91 2.52 -33.80 4.83
C ILE A 91 3.27 -33.08 3.70
N THR A 92 2.88 -33.35 2.45
CA THR A 92 3.51 -32.73 1.28
C THR A 92 3.22 -31.24 1.22
N ALA A 93 1.98 -30.82 1.54
CA ALA A 93 1.61 -29.42 1.61
C ALA A 93 2.42 -28.66 2.67
N ILE A 94 2.58 -29.23 3.87
CA ILE A 94 3.42 -28.64 4.95
C ILE A 94 4.87 -28.49 4.47
N TYR A 95 5.45 -29.56 3.92
CA TYR A 95 6.82 -29.54 3.40
C TYR A 95 7.01 -28.44 2.35
N ASN A 96 6.08 -28.33 1.40
CA ASN A 96 6.13 -27.32 0.34
C ASN A 96 6.02 -25.89 0.91
N LYS A 97 5.14 -25.66 1.90
CA LYS A 97 4.99 -24.36 2.56
C LYS A 97 6.29 -23.92 3.24
N ILE A 98 6.93 -24.82 4.00
CA ILE A 98 8.20 -24.54 4.68
C ILE A 98 9.33 -24.29 3.66
N THR A 99 9.45 -25.16 2.66
CA THR A 99 10.48 -25.09 1.61
C THR A 99 10.35 -23.79 0.82
N ARG A 100 9.13 -23.41 0.43
CA ARG A 100 8.85 -22.16 -0.27
C ARG A 100 9.25 -20.95 0.55
N PHE A 101 8.84 -20.91 1.83
CA PHE A 101 9.21 -19.81 2.71
C PHE A 101 10.72 -19.68 2.86
N VAL A 102 11.46 -20.79 2.98
CA VAL A 102 12.90 -20.76 3.26
C VAL A 102 13.77 -20.60 2.00
N PHE A 103 13.38 -21.18 0.87
CA PHE A 103 14.24 -21.28 -0.32
C PHE A 103 13.68 -20.54 -1.55
N GLU A 104 12.36 -20.45 -1.72
CA GLU A 104 11.76 -19.80 -2.90
C GLU A 104 11.58 -18.29 -2.69
N ILE A 105 11.15 -17.85 -1.51
CA ILE A 105 11.04 -16.43 -1.19
C ILE A 105 12.45 -15.81 -1.15
N GLN A 106 12.68 -14.77 -1.93
CA GLN A 106 13.98 -14.11 -2.04
C GLN A 106 13.92 -12.64 -1.65
N LYS A 107 15.10 -12.06 -1.41
CA LYS A 107 15.23 -10.62 -1.19
C LYS A 107 14.75 -9.88 -2.44
N GLY A 108 13.90 -8.86 -2.24
CA GLY A 108 13.28 -8.09 -3.31
C GLY A 108 11.89 -8.58 -3.73
N ASP A 109 11.44 -9.74 -3.23
CA ASP A 109 10.07 -10.23 -3.39
C ASP A 109 9.07 -9.39 -2.61
N ILE A 110 7.81 -9.43 -3.03
CA ILE A 110 6.71 -8.70 -2.40
C ILE A 110 5.80 -9.66 -1.66
N ILE A 111 5.48 -9.32 -0.41
CA ILE A 111 4.59 -10.07 0.47
C ILE A 111 3.36 -9.24 0.76
N LEU A 112 2.18 -9.84 0.59
CA LEU A 112 0.90 -9.32 1.04
C LEU A 112 0.54 -9.97 2.37
N ILE A 113 0.31 -9.15 3.37
CA ILE A 113 0.06 -9.57 4.75
C ILE A 113 -1.32 -9.05 5.13
N PRO A 114 -2.38 -9.89 5.09
CA PRO A 114 -3.71 -9.48 5.53
C PRO A 114 -3.80 -9.42 7.06
N SER A 115 -4.54 -8.44 7.56
CA SER A 115 -5.04 -8.41 8.93
C SER A 115 -6.23 -9.34 9.09
N LYS A 116 -6.80 -9.37 10.31
CA LYS A 116 -8.09 -10.02 10.58
C LYS A 116 -9.14 -9.58 9.55
N ASN A 117 -9.92 -10.54 9.05
CA ASN A 117 -10.93 -10.38 8.00
C ASN A 117 -10.45 -9.77 6.67
N SER A 118 -9.12 -9.63 6.50
CA SER A 118 -8.49 -8.84 5.44
C SER A 118 -8.97 -7.39 5.40
N ASP A 119 -9.32 -6.81 6.55
CA ASP A 119 -9.77 -5.41 6.64
C ASP A 119 -8.68 -4.44 6.18
N LYS A 120 -7.43 -4.75 6.54
CA LYS A 120 -6.21 -4.10 6.08
C LYS A 120 -5.28 -5.13 5.46
N ILE A 121 -4.53 -4.72 4.44
CA ILE A 121 -3.47 -5.52 3.84
C ILE A 121 -2.24 -4.66 3.74
N THR A 122 -1.16 -5.13 4.36
CA THR A 122 0.15 -4.52 4.20
C THR A 122 0.92 -5.22 3.11
N ILE A 123 1.41 -4.43 2.15
CA ILE A 123 2.30 -4.85 1.09
C ILE A 123 3.71 -4.48 1.52
N ALA A 124 4.60 -5.47 1.56
CA ALA A 124 5.96 -5.30 2.07
C ALA A 124 6.99 -5.97 1.15
N GLU A 125 8.20 -5.42 1.11
CA GLU A 125 9.35 -6.00 0.41
C GLU A 125 10.17 -6.87 1.35
N VAL A 126 10.61 -8.05 0.90
CA VAL A 126 11.54 -8.89 1.65
C VAL A 126 12.95 -8.29 1.57
N ILE A 127 13.56 -8.00 2.71
CA ILE A 127 14.88 -7.33 2.75
C ILE A 127 16.01 -8.24 3.24
N GLY A 128 15.72 -9.47 3.67
CA GLY A 128 16.71 -10.40 4.19
C GLY A 128 16.35 -11.88 4.03
N ASP A 129 17.37 -12.71 4.23
CA ASP A 129 17.27 -14.16 4.18
C ASP A 129 16.47 -14.73 5.36
N ALA A 130 16.08 -16.00 5.25
CA ALA A 130 15.43 -16.72 6.33
C ALA A 130 16.41 -16.91 7.51
N TYR A 131 15.92 -16.64 8.72
CA TYR A 131 16.66 -16.82 9.97
C TYR A 131 15.75 -17.42 11.05
N GLU A 132 16.34 -17.89 12.15
CA GLU A 132 15.61 -18.42 13.29
C GLU A 132 15.81 -17.52 14.52
N THR A 133 14.75 -17.31 15.29
CA THR A 133 14.79 -16.62 16.58
C THR A 133 14.13 -17.49 17.64
N GLN A 134 14.90 -17.86 18.67
CA GLN A 134 14.40 -18.61 19.82
C GLN A 134 13.98 -17.66 20.93
N ASN A 135 13.03 -18.09 21.76
CA ASN A 135 12.55 -17.39 22.95
C ASN A 135 12.00 -15.96 22.72
N TYR A 136 11.55 -15.66 21.49
CA TYR A 136 11.08 -14.31 21.14
C TYR A 136 9.92 -13.86 22.02
N VAL A 137 8.94 -14.73 22.26
CA VAL A 137 7.74 -14.39 23.02
C VAL A 137 8.09 -14.10 24.47
N GLU A 138 8.93 -14.93 25.08
CA GLU A 138 9.39 -14.74 26.45
C GLU A 138 10.18 -13.43 26.60
N ASP A 139 11.09 -13.15 25.66
CA ASP A 139 11.89 -11.91 25.67
C ASP A 139 11.01 -10.67 25.43
N TYR A 140 10.02 -10.76 24.54
CA TYR A 140 9.09 -9.68 24.25
C TYR A 140 8.22 -9.35 25.47
N LEU A 141 7.54 -10.35 26.04
CA LEU A 141 6.66 -10.18 27.20
C LEU A 141 7.42 -9.78 28.48
N LYS A 142 8.70 -10.11 28.59
CA LYS A 142 9.54 -9.62 29.69
C LYS A 142 9.80 -8.11 29.61
N ASN A 143 9.93 -7.58 28.39
CA ASN A 143 10.18 -6.17 28.15
C ASN A 143 8.88 -5.36 28.11
N ASP A 144 7.78 -5.95 27.64
CA ASP A 144 6.45 -5.35 27.55
C ASP A 144 5.35 -6.33 28.02
N PRO A 145 5.16 -6.49 29.35
CA PRO A 145 4.24 -7.49 29.89
C PRO A 145 2.76 -7.13 29.74
N GLU A 146 2.43 -5.86 29.49
CA GLU A 146 1.04 -5.36 29.36
C GLU A 146 0.66 -5.12 27.89
N THR A 147 1.46 -5.65 26.96
CA THR A 147 1.26 -5.50 25.52
C THR A 147 -0.10 -6.06 25.06
N GLU A 148 -0.84 -5.28 24.27
CA GLU A 148 -2.09 -5.73 23.65
C GLU A 148 -1.82 -6.56 22.36
N ILE A 149 -0.57 -6.58 21.90
CA ILE A 149 -0.15 -7.29 20.69
C ILE A 149 0.12 -8.76 21.03
N ARG A 150 -0.35 -9.69 20.19
CA ARG A 150 -0.02 -11.11 20.33
C ARG A 150 1.32 -11.40 19.63
N PRO A 151 2.44 -11.59 20.36
CA PRO A 151 3.71 -11.90 19.74
C PRO A 151 3.66 -13.28 19.06
N CYS A 152 4.19 -13.38 17.86
CA CYS A 152 4.22 -14.62 17.10
C CYS A 152 5.27 -15.58 17.69
N PRO A 153 4.90 -16.82 18.06
CA PRO A 153 5.82 -17.79 18.64
C PRO A 153 6.76 -18.41 17.61
N TYR A 154 6.48 -18.26 16.32
CA TYR A 154 7.20 -18.97 15.28
C TYR A 154 8.64 -18.47 15.13
N GLN A 155 9.56 -19.42 15.02
CA GLN A 155 10.99 -19.15 15.07
C GLN A 155 11.55 -18.78 13.70
N LYS A 156 11.09 -19.44 12.63
CA LYS A 156 11.53 -19.19 11.25
C LYS A 156 10.96 -17.87 10.74
N ARG A 157 11.83 -16.91 10.43
CA ARG A 157 11.48 -15.52 10.14
C ARG A 157 12.20 -14.99 8.93
N ARG A 158 11.62 -13.96 8.30
CA ARG A 158 12.27 -13.09 7.31
C ARG A 158 12.02 -11.64 7.65
N ARG A 159 13.02 -10.79 7.41
CA ARG A 159 12.88 -9.34 7.56
C ARG A 159 12.16 -8.77 6.34
N ILE A 160 11.25 -7.85 6.61
CA ILE A 160 10.51 -7.13 5.58
C ILE A 160 10.67 -5.62 5.75
N LYS A 161 10.23 -4.88 4.74
CA LYS A 161 10.03 -3.43 4.79
C LYS A 161 8.63 -3.12 4.27
N SER A 162 7.76 -2.60 5.11
CA SER A 162 6.43 -2.15 4.69
C SER A 162 6.54 -1.07 3.60
N LEU A 163 5.84 -1.26 2.49
CA LEU A 163 5.77 -0.31 1.38
C LEU A 163 4.48 0.50 1.41
N LYS A 164 3.35 -0.19 1.61
CA LYS A 164 2.01 0.42 1.62
C LYS A 164 1.03 -0.46 2.39
N THR A 165 0.07 0.16 3.08
CA THR A 165 -1.08 -0.54 3.65
C THR A 165 -2.34 -0.02 2.98
N ILE A 166 -3.19 -0.94 2.52
CA ILE A 166 -4.46 -0.64 1.88
C ILE A 166 -5.61 -1.25 2.67
N SER A 167 -6.77 -0.63 2.62
CA SER A 167 -8.02 -1.24 3.09
C SER A 167 -8.60 -2.20 2.06
N LYS A 168 -9.48 -3.11 2.52
CA LYS A 168 -10.23 -4.02 1.64
C LYS A 168 -11.00 -3.28 0.53
N SER A 169 -11.50 -2.07 0.82
CA SER A 169 -12.23 -1.24 -0.13
C SER A 169 -11.36 -0.59 -1.21
N GLU A 170 -10.07 -0.41 -0.93
CA GLU A 170 -9.10 0.15 -1.90
C GLU A 170 -8.48 -0.93 -2.79
N MET A 171 -8.72 -2.21 -2.47
CA MET A 171 -8.17 -3.32 -3.21
C MET A 171 -8.80 -3.42 -4.61
N ASP A 172 -7.94 -3.65 -5.60
CA ASP A 172 -8.40 -4.03 -6.93
C ASP A 172 -9.22 -5.32 -6.91
N ILE A 173 -10.35 -5.35 -7.62
CA ILE A 173 -11.25 -6.51 -7.68
C ILE A 173 -10.56 -7.79 -8.20
N TYR A 174 -9.56 -7.66 -9.07
CA TYR A 174 -8.80 -8.81 -9.56
C TYR A 174 -7.83 -9.31 -8.49
N LEU A 175 -7.24 -8.41 -7.70
CA LEU A 175 -6.43 -8.77 -6.56
C LEU A 175 -7.26 -9.47 -5.48
N ALA A 176 -8.53 -9.07 -5.28
CA ALA A 176 -9.44 -9.70 -4.32
C ALA A 176 -9.64 -11.20 -4.53
N LYS A 177 -9.55 -11.69 -5.78
CA LYS A 177 -9.62 -13.12 -6.08
C LYS A 177 -8.46 -13.90 -5.47
N GLY A 178 -7.26 -13.32 -5.43
CA GLY A 178 -6.09 -13.95 -4.81
C GLY A 178 -6.27 -14.19 -3.31
N PHE A 179 -7.10 -13.38 -2.64
CA PHE A 179 -7.38 -13.52 -1.21
C PHE A 179 -8.39 -14.62 -0.88
N ASN A 180 -8.99 -15.30 -1.86
CA ASN A 180 -9.95 -16.39 -1.62
C ASN A 180 -9.29 -17.70 -1.18
N SER A 181 -8.08 -18.02 -1.67
CA SER A 181 -7.32 -19.21 -1.23
C SER A 181 -7.11 -19.11 0.27
N GLN A 182 -7.46 -20.09 1.12
CA GLN A 182 -7.31 -19.98 2.59
C GLN A 182 -5.89 -20.31 3.10
N HIS A 183 -4.97 -20.75 2.23
CA HIS A 183 -3.66 -21.24 2.65
C HIS A 183 -2.81 -20.18 3.38
N ALA A 184 -1.96 -20.64 4.30
CA ALA A 184 -1.03 -19.78 5.02
C ALA A 184 -0.01 -19.05 4.11
N LEU A 185 0.38 -19.66 2.99
CA LEU A 185 1.34 -19.14 2.02
C LEU A 185 0.94 -19.53 0.59
N SER A 186 0.72 -18.55 -0.29
CA SER A 186 0.40 -18.78 -1.70
C SER A 186 1.18 -17.85 -2.63
N ASN A 187 1.43 -18.29 -3.86
CA ASN A 187 2.00 -17.45 -4.92
C ASN A 187 0.93 -16.46 -5.44
N MET A 188 1.37 -15.25 -5.79
CA MET A 188 0.54 -14.14 -6.26
C MET A 188 1.07 -13.53 -7.56
N ASP A 189 1.93 -14.24 -8.29
CA ASP A 189 2.59 -13.71 -9.51
C ASP A 189 1.58 -13.36 -10.60
N GLU A 190 0.48 -14.12 -10.69
CA GLU A 190 -0.65 -13.85 -11.59
C GLU A 190 -1.30 -12.48 -11.34
N TYR A 191 -1.15 -11.94 -10.12
CA TYR A 191 -1.68 -10.64 -9.72
C TYR A 191 -0.61 -9.54 -9.67
N SER A 192 0.62 -9.83 -10.13
CA SER A 192 1.78 -8.94 -10.01
C SER A 192 1.54 -7.52 -10.55
N SER A 193 0.89 -7.38 -11.71
CA SER A 193 0.57 -6.07 -12.29
C SER A 193 -0.39 -5.25 -11.41
N PHE A 194 -1.37 -5.90 -10.79
CA PHE A 194 -2.32 -5.27 -9.87
C PHE A 194 -1.64 -4.86 -8.57
N ILE A 195 -0.68 -5.65 -8.09
CA ILE A 195 0.10 -5.36 -6.89
C ILE A 195 1.05 -4.18 -7.16
N ASP A 196 1.83 -4.23 -8.24
CA ASP A 196 2.79 -3.19 -8.62
C ASP A 196 2.11 -1.83 -8.74
N ARG A 197 1.00 -1.75 -9.46
CA ARG A 197 0.25 -0.50 -9.64
C ARG A 197 -0.46 0.00 -8.38
N THR A 198 -0.65 -0.88 -7.39
CA THR A 198 -1.15 -0.48 -6.07
C THR A 198 -0.04 0.16 -5.26
N ILE A 199 1.20 -0.33 -5.36
CA ILE A 199 2.36 0.22 -4.66
C ILE A 199 2.81 1.53 -5.30
N TYR A 200 2.91 1.58 -6.63
CA TYR A 200 3.53 2.67 -7.38
C TYR A 200 2.58 3.28 -8.40
N SER A 201 2.45 4.61 -8.39
CA SER A 201 1.70 5.35 -9.41
C SER A 201 2.44 5.46 -10.75
N ILE A 202 3.77 5.34 -10.73
CA ILE A 202 4.62 5.28 -11.92
C ILE A 202 5.78 4.33 -11.64
N TYR A 203 6.08 3.40 -12.55
CA TYR A 203 7.17 2.43 -12.41
C TYR A 203 7.61 1.88 -13.77
N SER A 204 8.85 1.44 -13.88
CA SER A 204 9.33 0.68 -15.05
C SER A 204 9.42 -0.81 -14.74
N LYS A 205 8.99 -1.67 -15.65
CA LYS A 205 9.14 -3.13 -15.53
C LYS A 205 9.49 -3.70 -16.90
N GLY A 206 10.63 -4.38 -17.00
CA GLY A 206 11.20 -4.75 -18.30
C GLY A 206 11.54 -3.50 -19.14
N ASP A 207 11.05 -3.46 -20.37
CA ASP A 207 11.21 -2.36 -21.33
C ASP A 207 10.03 -1.37 -21.34
N LYS A 208 9.10 -1.51 -20.40
CA LYS A 208 7.86 -0.73 -20.33
C LYS A 208 7.82 0.18 -19.11
N LEU A 209 7.30 1.38 -19.31
CA LEU A 209 6.90 2.31 -18.27
C LEU A 209 5.39 2.20 -18.07
N HIS A 210 4.98 1.98 -16.83
CA HIS A 210 3.59 1.93 -16.41
C HIS A 210 3.28 3.19 -15.60
N THR A 211 2.12 3.78 -15.86
CA THR A 211 1.58 4.85 -15.03
C THR A 211 0.10 4.65 -14.78
N THR A 212 -0.33 4.93 -13.55
CA THR A 212 -1.73 4.84 -13.14
C THR A 212 -2.30 6.17 -12.70
N MET A 213 -3.57 6.36 -13.05
CA MET A 213 -4.39 7.50 -12.72
C MET A 213 -5.71 7.01 -12.13
N HIS A 214 -6.13 7.58 -11.01
CA HIS A 214 -7.49 7.35 -10.52
C HIS A 214 -8.45 8.22 -11.31
N ALA A 215 -9.34 7.57 -12.08
CA ALA A 215 -10.42 8.23 -12.78
C ALA A 215 -11.72 7.83 -12.10
N GLY A 216 -12.27 8.72 -11.28
CA GLY A 216 -13.50 8.37 -10.58
C GLY A 216 -14.11 9.53 -9.80
N HIS A 217 -15.25 10.00 -10.30
CA HIS A 217 -16.32 10.44 -9.43
C HIS A 217 -17.06 9.18 -8.89
N PRO A 218 -17.73 9.23 -7.73
CA PRO A 218 -18.48 8.08 -7.19
C PRO A 218 -19.46 7.46 -8.20
N ASN A 219 -19.93 8.23 -9.20
CA ASN A 219 -20.92 7.86 -10.20
C ASN A 219 -20.34 7.35 -11.54
N GLY A 220 -19.03 7.08 -11.61
CA GLY A 220 -18.36 6.68 -12.85
C GLY A 220 -18.02 7.85 -13.78
N LEU A 221 -17.52 7.53 -14.98
CA LEU A 221 -17.12 8.50 -16.01
C LEU A 221 -18.09 8.38 -17.20
N THR A 222 -18.62 9.49 -17.69
CA THR A 222 -19.44 9.50 -18.91
C THR A 222 -18.57 9.29 -20.15
N LEU A 223 -19.17 8.81 -21.25
CA LEU A 223 -18.46 8.66 -22.53
C LEU A 223 -17.84 9.99 -23.00
N LYS A 224 -18.54 11.11 -22.76
CA LYS A 224 -18.04 12.44 -23.11
C LYS A 224 -16.77 12.78 -22.32
N GLU A 225 -16.79 12.61 -21.00
CA GLU A 225 -15.63 12.86 -20.15
C GLU A 225 -14.46 11.93 -20.48
N LEU A 226 -14.73 10.67 -20.87
CA LEU A 226 -13.69 9.74 -21.33
C LEU A 226 -13.02 10.22 -22.62
N VAL A 227 -13.81 10.69 -23.59
CA VAL A 227 -13.30 11.22 -24.86
C VAL A 227 -12.50 12.50 -24.61
N GLU A 228 -13.01 13.40 -23.76
CA GLU A 228 -12.32 14.65 -23.38
C GLU A 228 -11.00 14.36 -22.66
N LEU A 229 -10.99 13.41 -21.72
CA LEU A 229 -9.79 12.98 -21.02
C LEU A 229 -8.76 12.39 -21.99
N SER A 230 -9.18 11.46 -22.86
CA SER A 230 -8.28 10.83 -23.82
C SER A 230 -7.67 11.85 -24.79
N THR A 231 -8.50 12.77 -25.28
CA THR A 231 -8.03 13.85 -26.17
C THR A 231 -7.05 14.78 -25.45
N SER A 232 -7.37 15.17 -24.22
CA SER A 232 -6.49 16.05 -23.42
C SER A 232 -5.15 15.40 -23.08
N LEU A 233 -5.14 14.09 -22.80
CA LEU A 233 -3.92 13.32 -22.56
C LEU A 233 -3.06 13.27 -23.82
N ASP A 234 -3.65 12.98 -24.98
CA ASP A 234 -2.93 12.93 -26.26
C ASP A 234 -2.36 14.30 -26.66
N GLU A 235 -3.17 15.35 -26.57
CA GLU A 235 -2.73 16.73 -26.85
C GLU A 235 -1.60 17.16 -25.92
N SER A 236 -1.68 16.82 -24.64
CA SER A 236 -0.63 17.13 -23.65
C SER A 236 0.66 16.35 -23.94
N ALA A 237 0.54 15.06 -24.26
CA ALA A 237 1.67 14.21 -24.63
C ALA A 237 2.37 14.73 -25.89
N LYS A 238 1.59 15.08 -26.91
CA LYS A 238 2.09 15.67 -28.16
C LYS A 238 2.79 17.01 -27.92
N PHE A 239 2.20 17.89 -27.13
CA PHE A 239 2.82 19.16 -26.75
C PHE A 239 4.18 18.95 -26.07
N LEU A 240 4.25 18.04 -25.09
CA LEU A 240 5.50 17.71 -24.40
C LEU A 240 6.55 17.12 -25.36
N ALA A 241 6.15 16.22 -26.24
CA ALA A 241 7.01 15.61 -27.23
C ALA A 241 7.59 16.66 -28.21
N GLU A 242 6.76 17.57 -28.71
CA GLU A 242 7.18 18.69 -29.57
C GLU A 242 8.16 19.62 -28.84
N GLN A 243 7.88 20.00 -27.58
CA GLN A 243 8.78 20.83 -26.78
C GLN A 243 10.13 20.17 -26.53
N CYS A 244 10.16 18.84 -26.41
CA CYS A 244 11.38 18.08 -26.15
C CYS A 244 12.08 17.58 -27.43
N GLY A 245 11.51 17.79 -28.62
CA GLY A 245 12.05 17.27 -29.87
C GLY A 245 12.04 15.74 -29.96
N ILE A 246 11.09 15.08 -29.30
CA ILE A 246 10.98 13.62 -29.23
C ILE A 246 9.91 13.16 -30.24
N PRO A 247 10.18 12.14 -31.06
CA PRO A 247 9.15 11.56 -31.92
C PRO A 247 8.03 10.97 -31.05
N TYR A 248 6.77 11.22 -31.40
CA TYR A 248 5.61 10.71 -30.64
C TYR A 248 4.56 10.17 -31.60
N ASP A 249 4.22 8.89 -31.42
CA ASP A 249 3.07 8.25 -32.05
C ASP A 249 2.12 7.81 -30.92
N PRO A 250 0.87 8.29 -30.90
CA PRO A 250 -0.13 7.86 -29.91
C PRO A 250 -0.36 6.33 -29.92
N SER A 251 -0.09 5.66 -31.03
CA SER A 251 -0.22 4.20 -31.18
C SER A 251 0.77 3.41 -30.32
N ASP A 252 1.84 4.06 -29.84
CA ASP A 252 2.87 3.46 -28.99
C ASP A 252 2.52 3.49 -27.49
N ILE A 253 1.31 3.97 -27.14
CA ILE A 253 0.78 4.00 -25.78
C ILE A 253 -0.43 3.06 -25.68
N GLU A 254 -0.28 1.99 -24.90
CA GLU A 254 -1.39 1.11 -24.55
C GLU A 254 -2.18 1.71 -23.38
N VAL A 255 -3.52 1.69 -23.47
CA VAL A 255 -4.42 2.18 -22.42
C VAL A 255 -5.26 1.03 -21.88
N LYS A 256 -5.23 0.83 -20.56
CA LYS A 256 -6.12 -0.09 -19.85
C LYS A 256 -7.06 0.69 -18.95
N LEU A 257 -8.36 0.41 -19.06
CA LEU A 257 -9.41 1.09 -18.30
C LEU A 257 -10.11 0.09 -17.39
N ASN A 258 -10.15 0.38 -16.09
CA ASN A 258 -11.04 -0.27 -15.15
C ASN A 258 -12.19 0.71 -14.81
N ILE A 259 -13.39 0.45 -15.33
CA ILE A 259 -14.55 1.38 -15.29
C ILE A 259 -15.34 1.27 -13.96
N HIS A 260 -14.99 0.33 -13.08
CA HIS A 260 -15.59 0.26 -11.74
C HIS A 260 -15.26 1.50 -10.92
N SER A 261 -16.19 2.01 -10.09
CA SER A 261 -15.96 3.20 -9.27
C SER A 261 -15.36 2.83 -7.91
N PRO A 262 -14.22 3.41 -7.48
CA PRO A 262 -13.34 4.33 -8.22
C PRO A 262 -12.42 3.58 -9.21
N GLY A 263 -12.37 4.05 -10.45
CA GLY A 263 -11.69 3.35 -11.55
C GLY A 263 -10.22 3.72 -11.67
N ILE A 264 -9.44 2.83 -12.26
CA ILE A 264 -8.03 3.08 -12.58
C ILE A 264 -7.86 3.09 -14.09
N ILE A 265 -7.22 4.14 -14.59
CA ILE A 265 -6.69 4.23 -15.95
C ILE A 265 -5.20 3.97 -15.86
N GLU A 266 -4.72 2.98 -16.60
CA GLU A 266 -3.30 2.64 -16.70
C GLU A 266 -2.82 2.91 -18.12
N LEU A 267 -1.74 3.70 -18.26
CA LEU A 267 -1.07 3.97 -19.52
C LEU A 267 0.28 3.26 -19.52
N ILE A 268 0.60 2.58 -20.62
CA ILE A 268 1.80 1.76 -20.75
C ILE A 268 2.54 2.14 -22.04
N GLY A 269 3.80 2.55 -21.94
CA GLY A 269 4.63 2.93 -23.09
C GLY A 269 6.04 2.35 -23.01
N CYS A 270 6.71 2.23 -24.16
CA CYS A 270 8.10 1.77 -24.24
C CYS A 270 9.06 2.86 -23.73
N ILE A 271 10.03 2.49 -22.88
CA ILE A 271 10.91 3.44 -22.18
C ILE A 271 11.66 4.40 -23.13
N ALA A 272 12.06 3.93 -24.32
CA ALA A 272 12.93 4.68 -25.23
C ALA A 272 12.31 5.97 -25.78
N VAL A 273 10.98 6.02 -25.97
CA VAL A 273 10.30 7.12 -26.65
C VAL A 273 8.99 7.50 -25.94
N SER A 274 7.99 6.63 -25.94
CA SER A 274 6.68 6.93 -25.33
C SER A 274 6.72 6.97 -23.80
N GLY A 275 7.64 6.23 -23.16
CA GLY A 275 7.89 6.27 -21.73
C GLY A 275 8.42 7.62 -21.24
N VAL A 276 9.30 8.26 -22.00
CA VAL A 276 9.77 9.63 -21.69
C VAL A 276 8.60 10.60 -21.64
N VAL A 277 7.75 10.58 -22.68
CA VAL A 277 6.58 11.46 -22.77
C VAL A 277 5.60 11.21 -21.62
N LEU A 278 5.31 9.94 -21.32
CA LEU A 278 4.45 9.55 -20.19
C LEU A 278 5.01 10.02 -18.83
N SER A 279 6.33 9.91 -18.63
CA SER A 279 6.97 10.33 -17.39
C SER A 279 6.89 11.85 -17.18
N LEU A 280 7.09 12.64 -18.24
CA LEU A 280 6.95 14.10 -18.21
C LEU A 280 5.50 14.51 -18.02
N LEU A 281 4.56 13.80 -18.64
CA LEU A 281 3.12 14.03 -18.47
C LEU A 281 2.69 13.80 -17.02
N MET A 282 3.09 12.68 -16.41
CA MET A 282 2.78 12.39 -15.00
C MET A 282 3.46 13.35 -14.04
N PHE A 283 4.71 13.71 -14.30
CA PHE A 283 5.41 14.71 -13.51
C PHE A 283 4.71 16.08 -13.61
N SER A 284 4.22 16.45 -14.79
CA SER A 284 3.45 17.67 -15.02
C SER A 284 2.10 17.63 -14.30
N LEU A 285 1.35 16.53 -14.39
CA LEU A 285 0.08 16.35 -13.68
C LEU A 285 0.29 16.37 -12.16
N ASN A 286 1.30 15.67 -11.65
CA ASN A 286 1.59 15.62 -10.22
C ASN A 286 2.01 17.00 -9.69
N ASN A 287 2.81 17.76 -10.46
CA ASN A 287 3.12 19.15 -10.14
C ASN A 287 1.87 20.04 -10.23
N LEU A 288 0.99 19.87 -11.21
CA LEU A 288 -0.23 20.66 -11.32
C LEU A 288 -1.21 20.40 -10.15
N ILE A 289 -1.39 19.14 -9.74
CA ILE A 289 -2.25 18.73 -8.62
C ILE A 289 -1.66 19.24 -7.29
N ASN A 290 -0.34 19.12 -7.10
CA ASN A 290 0.34 19.65 -5.92
C ASN A 290 0.63 21.16 -6.01
N GLY A 291 0.34 21.78 -7.15
CA GLY A 291 0.35 23.20 -7.53
C GLY A 291 1.70 23.90 -7.72
N GLY A 292 2.61 23.30 -8.51
CA GLY A 292 3.77 23.96 -9.09
C GLY A 292 3.48 24.49 -10.51
N LYS A 293 4.13 25.59 -10.93
CA LYS A 293 4.40 25.84 -12.35
C LYS A 293 5.65 25.08 -12.75
N LEU A 294 5.50 24.27 -13.79
CA LEU A 294 6.57 23.46 -14.35
C LEU A 294 7.05 24.05 -15.67
N SER A 295 8.35 24.38 -15.76
CA SER A 295 9.02 24.60 -17.05
C SER A 295 10.08 23.53 -17.26
N ILE A 296 9.88 22.69 -18.26
CA ILE A 296 10.84 21.70 -18.72
C ILE A 296 11.59 22.30 -19.90
N SER A 297 12.93 22.28 -19.85
CA SER A 297 13.77 22.62 -21.01
C SER A 297 14.72 21.47 -21.30
N LEU A 298 14.73 21.04 -22.56
CA LEU A 298 15.66 20.07 -23.09
C LEU A 298 16.50 20.75 -24.16
N LYS A 299 17.80 20.89 -23.94
CA LYS A 299 18.74 21.36 -24.96
C LYS A 299 19.61 20.20 -25.39
N ASN A 300 19.58 19.90 -26.68
CA ASN A 300 20.44 18.90 -27.28
C ASN A 300 21.67 19.60 -27.85
N ASP A 301 22.85 19.37 -27.26
CA ASP A 301 24.09 19.92 -27.79
C ASP A 301 24.59 19.01 -28.92
N SER A 302 24.39 19.47 -30.15
CA SER A 302 24.72 18.76 -31.38
C SER A 302 26.24 18.50 -31.57
N GLU A 303 27.12 19.14 -30.80
CA GLU A 303 28.57 18.93 -30.89
C GLU A 303 29.11 17.91 -29.88
N THR A 304 28.47 17.77 -28.71
CA THR A 304 28.93 16.86 -27.64
C THR A 304 28.04 15.62 -27.46
N GLY A 305 26.82 15.62 -28.02
CA GLY A 305 25.83 14.56 -27.81
C GLY A 305 25.23 14.55 -26.40
N ASN A 306 25.53 15.57 -25.59
CA ASN A 306 24.97 15.74 -24.26
C ASN A 306 23.60 16.41 -24.35
N ILE A 307 22.69 15.91 -23.51
CA ILE A 307 21.34 16.43 -23.35
C ILE A 307 21.31 17.20 -22.03
N ASP A 308 21.21 18.51 -22.11
CA ASP A 308 20.97 19.37 -20.96
C ASP A 308 19.46 19.36 -20.67
N PHE A 309 19.08 18.59 -19.65
CA PHE A 309 17.73 18.55 -19.10
C PHE A 309 17.67 19.44 -17.87
N ALA A 310 16.87 20.50 -17.93
CA ALA A 310 16.60 21.36 -16.78
C ALA A 310 15.10 21.46 -16.53
N VAL A 311 14.71 21.16 -15.28
CA VAL A 311 13.37 21.30 -14.75
C VAL A 311 13.40 22.44 -13.75
N ASN A 312 12.76 23.55 -14.08
CA ASN A 312 12.48 24.59 -13.08
C ASN A 312 11.03 24.43 -12.62
N SER A 313 10.87 24.34 -11.30
CA SER A 313 9.59 24.31 -10.61
C SER A 313 9.51 25.51 -9.67
N GLU A 314 8.51 26.37 -9.85
CA GLU A 314 8.12 27.41 -8.90
C GLU A 314 6.62 27.27 -8.61
N SER A 315 6.22 27.02 -7.36
CA SER A 315 5.15 27.76 -6.66
C SER A 315 4.63 27.07 -5.39
N ASP A 316 3.94 27.87 -4.56
CA ASP A 316 3.01 27.45 -3.51
C ASP A 316 1.76 26.80 -4.16
N GLY A 317 1.39 25.59 -3.70
CA GLY A 317 0.43 24.67 -4.33
C GLY A 317 -1.04 25.10 -4.49
N ILE A 318 -1.88 24.23 -5.10
CA ILE A 318 -3.36 24.27 -4.94
C ILE A 318 -3.74 23.98 -3.47
N LYS A 319 -2.92 23.18 -2.77
CA LYS A 319 -2.92 23.10 -1.30
C LYS A 319 -2.50 24.42 -0.61
N GLY A 320 -1.63 25.21 -1.24
CA GLY A 320 -1.26 26.57 -0.79
C GLY A 320 -2.37 27.61 -1.00
N HIS A 321 -3.28 27.39 -1.96
CA HIS A 321 -4.47 28.23 -2.12
C HIS A 321 -5.59 27.94 -1.11
N GLN A 322 -5.56 26.80 -0.40
CA GLN A 322 -6.42 26.57 0.77
C GLN A 322 -5.93 27.28 2.04
N GLU A 323 -4.68 27.76 2.08
CA GLU A 323 -4.12 28.52 3.21
C GLU A 323 -3.94 30.03 2.93
N LYS A 324 -4.22 30.52 1.71
CA LYS A 324 -4.08 31.96 1.37
C LYS A 324 -5.25 32.55 0.56
N ALA A 325 -6.49 32.21 0.92
CA ALA A 325 -7.67 32.93 0.44
C ALA A 325 -8.71 33.20 1.56
N GLU A 326 -8.24 33.67 2.73
CA GLU A 326 -9.08 34.47 3.62
C GLU A 326 -9.31 35.86 2.99
N LYS A 327 -10.35 35.96 2.14
CA LYS A 327 -11.12 37.21 1.89
C LYS A 327 -12.30 36.96 0.95
N LEU A 328 -13.20 36.06 1.35
CA LEU A 328 -14.62 36.18 1.01
C LEU A 328 -15.45 35.67 2.20
N GLU A 329 -15.25 36.35 3.32
CA GLU A 329 -15.99 36.19 4.57
C GLU A 329 -17.51 36.41 4.38
N LEU A 330 -18.23 35.93 5.40
CA LEU A 330 -19.47 36.49 5.94
C LEU A 330 -20.81 35.86 5.52
N LYS A 331 -20.97 35.29 4.31
CA LYS A 331 -22.26 34.65 3.96
C LYS A 331 -22.38 33.19 4.41
N LYS A 332 -21.33 32.39 4.16
CA LYS A 332 -21.27 30.98 4.58
C LYS A 332 -21.17 30.78 6.09
N LYS A 333 -20.53 31.72 6.79
CA LYS A 333 -20.38 31.69 8.26
C LYS A 333 -21.74 31.85 8.97
N THR A 334 -22.65 32.63 8.38
CA THR A 334 -24.03 32.80 8.87
C THR A 334 -24.90 31.56 8.62
N GLU A 335 -24.74 30.88 7.48
CA GLU A 335 -25.42 29.60 7.19
C GLU A 335 -24.96 28.47 8.13
N LEU A 336 -23.67 28.44 8.49
CA LEU A 336 -23.10 27.46 9.42
C LEU A 336 -23.57 27.67 10.87
N LEU A 337 -23.67 28.93 11.32
CA LEU A 337 -24.20 29.26 12.65
C LEU A 337 -25.68 28.90 12.79
N GLN A 338 -26.45 29.02 11.72
CA GLN A 338 -27.85 28.61 11.70
C GLN A 338 -27.98 27.08 11.72
N MET A 339 -27.08 26.37 11.04
CA MET A 339 -27.00 24.90 11.06
C MET A 339 -26.54 24.33 12.41
N MET A 340 -25.67 25.03 13.14
CA MET A 340 -25.22 24.64 14.49
C MET A 340 -26.32 24.78 15.55
N ASN A 341 -27.24 25.74 15.39
CA ASN A 341 -28.42 25.85 16.25
C ASN A 341 -29.44 24.72 16.01
N ASP A 342 -29.55 24.24 14.77
CA ASP A 342 -30.44 23.12 14.41
C ASP A 342 -29.89 21.75 14.85
N LEU A 343 -28.61 21.66 15.23
CA LEU A 343 -27.89 20.41 15.56
C LEU A 343 -27.51 20.26 17.05
N ASP A 344 -27.97 21.13 17.95
CA ASP A 344 -27.81 21.11 19.42
C ASP A 344 -26.42 20.73 19.97
N ILE A 345 -25.35 21.37 19.48
CA ILE A 345 -23.99 21.23 20.06
C ILE A 345 -23.79 22.31 21.14
N LYS A 346 -23.74 21.91 22.42
CA LYS A 346 -23.66 22.83 23.58
C LYS A 346 -22.26 22.94 24.19
N SER A 347 -21.47 23.91 23.72
CA SER A 347 -20.75 24.88 24.57
C SER A 347 -19.97 25.88 23.68
N PRO A 348 -20.34 27.18 23.65
CA PRO A 348 -19.80 28.16 22.69
C PRO A 348 -18.35 28.64 22.92
N GLU A 349 -17.81 28.54 24.14
CA GLU A 349 -16.54 29.19 24.51
C GLU A 349 -15.28 28.40 24.09
N ILE A 350 -15.38 27.06 24.05
CA ILE A 350 -14.29 26.19 23.58
C ILE A 350 -14.20 26.24 22.05
N ILE A 351 -15.35 26.34 21.39
CA ILE A 351 -15.44 26.43 19.92
C ILE A 351 -14.85 27.76 19.43
N SER A 352 -15.06 28.88 20.14
CA SER A 352 -14.51 30.18 19.76
C SER A 352 -13.00 30.28 19.95
N SER A 353 -12.45 29.65 20.99
CA SER A 353 -11.00 29.65 21.27
C SER A 353 -10.21 28.83 20.23
N ILE A 354 -10.77 27.67 19.82
CA ILE A 354 -10.18 26.81 18.78
C ILE A 354 -10.25 27.48 17.41
N LEU A 355 -11.36 28.14 17.08
CA LEU A 355 -11.52 28.84 15.79
C LEU A 355 -10.61 30.07 15.64
N ASN A 356 -10.15 30.66 16.74
CA ASN A 356 -9.30 31.85 16.74
C ASN A 356 -7.81 31.56 16.99
N GLY A 357 -7.42 30.28 17.12
CA GLY A 357 -6.02 29.87 17.22
C GLY A 357 -5.32 30.20 18.55
N GLU A 358 -6.05 30.48 19.63
CA GLU A 358 -5.46 30.68 20.95
C GLU A 358 -5.16 29.34 21.65
N LYS A 359 -4.08 29.28 22.44
CA LYS A 359 -3.71 28.06 23.17
C LYS A 359 -4.68 27.80 24.33
N VAL A 360 -5.42 26.70 24.24
CA VAL A 360 -6.28 26.18 25.32
C VAL A 360 -5.43 25.92 26.56
N THR A 361 -5.77 26.55 27.68
CA THR A 361 -5.04 26.39 28.95
C THR A 361 -5.70 25.33 29.83
N PRO A 362 -4.93 24.62 30.70
CA PRO A 362 -5.47 23.57 31.57
C PRO A 362 -6.59 24.05 32.51
N THR A 363 -6.57 25.33 32.91
CA THR A 363 -7.61 25.96 33.74
C THR A 363 -8.95 26.09 33.02
N MET A 364 -8.96 26.36 31.70
CA MET A 364 -10.19 26.46 30.90
C MET A 364 -10.86 25.09 30.70
N ILE A 365 -10.07 24.01 30.66
CA ILE A 365 -10.58 22.64 30.60
C ILE A 365 -11.15 22.23 31.97
N ALA A 366 -10.49 22.62 33.07
CA ALA A 366 -10.94 22.32 34.42
C ALA A 366 -12.28 22.99 34.78
N ASP A 367 -12.49 24.25 34.37
CA ASP A 367 -13.75 24.97 34.60
C ASP A 367 -14.92 24.37 33.80
N ALA A 368 -14.66 23.96 32.55
CA ALA A 368 -15.66 23.28 31.71
C ALA A 368 -16.06 21.90 32.26
N GLN A 369 -15.10 21.15 32.81
CA GLN A 369 -15.38 19.86 33.46
C GLN A 369 -16.08 20.01 34.82
N SER A 370 -15.88 21.13 35.53
CA SER A 370 -16.57 21.40 36.80
C SER A 370 -18.09 21.63 36.60
N HIS A 371 -18.49 22.28 35.51
CA HIS A 371 -19.89 22.51 35.17
C HIS A 371 -20.60 21.24 34.69
N GLN A 372 -19.86 20.27 34.12
CA GLN A 372 -20.41 18.98 33.71
C GLN A 372 -20.73 18.08 34.92
N LYS A 373 -19.94 18.17 35.99
CA LYS A 373 -20.15 17.42 37.24
C LYS A 373 -21.41 17.88 37.99
N LEU A 374 -21.73 19.17 37.94
CA LEU A 374 -22.99 19.74 38.47
C LEU A 374 -24.23 19.35 37.65
N SER A 375 -24.06 19.05 36.37
CA SER A 375 -25.16 18.59 35.49
C SER A 375 -25.44 17.10 35.67
N SER A 376 -24.42 16.26 35.90
CA SER A 376 -24.60 14.82 36.13
C SER A 376 -25.13 14.50 37.53
N GLU A 377 -24.85 15.32 38.55
CA GLU A 377 -25.45 15.16 39.89
C GLU A 377 -26.93 15.58 39.96
N ALA A 378 -27.43 16.32 38.96
CA ALA A 378 -28.84 16.73 38.89
C ALA A 378 -29.75 15.69 38.18
N GLU A 379 -29.17 14.75 37.41
CA GLU A 379 -29.91 13.69 36.73
C GLU A 379 -30.07 12.41 37.58
N ASP A 380 -29.28 12.22 38.63
CA ASP A 380 -29.33 11.05 39.54
C ASP A 380 -30.27 11.23 40.76
N VAL A 381 -31.11 12.28 40.79
CA VAL A 381 -32.05 12.57 41.91
C VAL A 381 -33.53 12.50 41.50
N VAL A 382 -33.85 11.92 40.35
CA VAL A 382 -35.25 11.68 39.97
C VAL A 382 -35.46 10.21 39.58
N GLU A 383 -35.63 9.39 40.61
CA GLU A 383 -36.42 8.14 40.56
C GLU A 383 -37.74 8.36 41.32
#